data_AF-A0A9X8DSK4-F1
#
_entry.id   AF-A0A9X8DSK4-F1
#
_cell.length_a   1.000
_cell.length_b   1.000
_cell.length_c   1.000
_cell.angle_alpha   90.00
_cell.angle_beta   90.00
_cell.angle_gamma   90.00
#
_symmetry.space_group_name_H-M   'P 1'
#
loop_
_entity.id
_entity.type
_entity.pdbx_description
1 polymer ?
#
loop_
_entity_poly.entity_id
_entity_poly.type
_entity_poly.pdbx_seq_one_letter_code
_entity_poly.pdbx_strand_id
1 'polypeptide(L)'
;MNKPGESTTTARRDDKPREYSSSSHGEKKRSREDDKKMNEMDRRKIQKYKDDKLKERKDHTRRVLEQQAQEKRRALLGKQSEFIGTLEFRNQLPDLPFDAKFIQYAHDADRFVKYKPSQVERDYVHEFYVEQNLGLPIDLIDPEKFEVPDVSERAMTNVDVELLNMPEIISGASAAKAKIRPHVPWLRRSEFM
;
A
#
# COMPACT_ATOMS: atom_id res chain seq x y z
N MET A 1 8.01 61.62 32.18
CA MET A 1 8.48 62.63 31.22
C MET A 1 7.44 62.78 30.11
N ASN A 2 6.75 63.92 30.15
CA ASN A 2 6.09 64.70 29.09
C ASN A 2 4.94 64.11 28.23
N LYS A 3 3.71 64.48 28.63
CA LYS A 3 2.72 65.24 27.80
C LYS A 3 3.24 66.69 27.58
N PRO A 4 2.72 67.60 26.72
CA PRO A 4 1.34 67.70 26.18
C PRO A 4 1.22 68.21 24.72
N GLY A 5 -0.03 68.43 24.27
CA GLY A 5 -0.36 69.10 23.01
C GLY A 5 -1.87 69.31 22.88
N GLU A 6 -2.43 70.19 23.71
CA GLU A 6 -3.77 70.75 23.56
C GLU A 6 -3.76 71.81 22.45
N SER A 7 -4.74 71.79 21.55
CA SER A 7 -5.08 72.95 20.73
C SER A 7 -6.59 73.14 20.72
N THR A 8 -7.00 74.00 21.64
CA THR A 8 -8.28 74.67 21.77
C THR A 8 -8.52 75.53 20.53
N THR A 9 -9.56 75.25 19.75
CA THR A 9 -10.01 76.18 18.70
C THR A 9 -11.46 76.56 18.97
N THR A 10 -11.59 77.84 19.28
CA THR A 10 -12.76 78.59 19.73
C THR A 10 -13.90 78.58 18.72
N ALA A 11 -15.05 78.04 19.11
CA ALA A 11 -16.31 78.24 18.42
C ALA A 11 -16.79 79.69 18.66
N ARG A 12 -16.81 80.48 17.58
CA ARG A 12 -17.37 81.84 17.56
C ARG A 12 -18.87 81.76 17.81
N ARG A 13 -19.33 82.47 18.83
CA ARG A 13 -20.74 82.69 19.15
C ARG A 13 -21.21 83.87 18.29
N ASP A 14 -22.13 83.63 17.37
CA ASP A 14 -22.86 84.69 16.69
C ASP A 14 -24.05 85.09 17.57
N ASP A 15 -23.88 86.19 18.31
CA ASP A 15 -24.96 86.92 18.98
C ASP A 15 -25.84 87.59 17.91
N LYS A 16 -27.07 87.09 17.72
CA LYS A 16 -28.13 87.85 17.02
C LYS A 16 -28.85 88.76 18.02
N PRO A 17 -29.10 90.03 17.67
CA PRO A 17 -29.82 90.94 18.55
C PRO A 17 -31.27 90.49 18.72
N ARG A 18 -31.70 90.46 19.99
CA ARG A 18 -33.04 90.12 20.43
C ARG A 18 -33.93 91.35 20.24
N GLU A 19 -34.66 91.42 19.13
CA GLU A 19 -35.67 92.47 18.94
C GLU A 19 -36.78 92.33 19.98
N TYR A 20 -36.91 93.38 20.79
CA TYR A 20 -37.93 93.53 21.82
C TYR A 20 -39.18 94.10 21.13
N SER A 21 -40.08 93.23 20.65
CA SER A 21 -41.42 93.67 20.26
C SER A 21 -42.34 93.64 21.49
N SER A 22 -42.61 94.84 22.01
CA SER A 22 -43.61 95.09 23.03
C SER A 22 -45.00 94.76 22.48
N SER A 23 -45.53 93.58 22.83
CA SER A 23 -46.94 93.27 22.62
C SER A 23 -47.71 93.56 23.90
N SER A 24 -48.39 94.70 23.89
CA SER A 24 -49.37 95.14 24.88
C SER A 24 -50.35 94.01 25.21
N HIS A 25 -50.30 93.53 26.46
CA HIS A 25 -51.24 92.56 27.00
C HIS A 25 -52.58 93.28 27.27
N GLY A 26 -53.45 93.28 26.26
CA GLY A 26 -54.88 93.43 26.48
C GLY A 26 -55.44 92.12 27.02
N GLU A 27 -55.80 92.07 28.30
CA GLU A 27 -56.49 90.94 28.92
C GLU A 27 -57.90 90.78 28.32
N LYS A 28 -58.00 90.12 27.17
CA LYS A 28 -59.26 89.51 26.74
C LYS A 28 -59.56 88.38 27.71
N LYS A 29 -60.65 88.51 28.47
CA LYS A 29 -61.25 87.40 29.23
C LYS A 29 -61.46 86.23 28.27
N ARG A 30 -60.58 85.24 28.37
CA ARG A 30 -60.60 84.06 27.49
C ARG A 30 -61.87 83.28 27.80
N SER A 31 -62.59 82.90 26.74
CA SER A 31 -63.76 82.07 26.91
C SER A 31 -63.32 80.69 27.41
N ARG A 32 -64.19 79.99 28.14
CA ARG A 32 -63.90 78.63 28.63
C ARG A 32 -63.59 77.64 27.49
N GLU A 33 -63.94 77.98 26.25
CA GLU A 33 -63.58 77.22 25.05
C GLU A 33 -62.16 77.50 24.55
N ASP A 34 -61.65 78.73 24.71
CA ASP A 34 -60.28 79.09 24.32
C ASP A 34 -59.24 78.45 25.23
N ASP A 35 -59.52 78.37 26.54
CA ASP A 35 -58.65 77.68 27.49
C ASP A 35 -58.68 76.15 27.28
N LYS A 36 -59.83 75.59 26.89
CA LYS A 36 -59.93 74.18 26.46
C LYS A 36 -59.09 73.93 25.20
N LYS A 37 -59.18 74.81 24.19
CA LYS A 37 -58.37 74.73 22.97
C LYS A 37 -56.88 74.87 23.26
N MET A 38 -56.49 75.76 24.18
CA MET A 38 -55.08 75.91 24.56
C MET A 38 -54.55 74.69 25.31
N ASN A 39 -55.34 74.12 26.23
CA ASN A 39 -55.00 72.89 26.93
C ASN A 39 -54.92 71.68 25.98
N GLU A 40 -55.80 71.61 24.98
CA GLU A 40 -55.72 70.60 23.93
C GLU A 40 -54.48 70.78 23.05
N MET A 41 -54.14 72.03 22.69
CA MET A 41 -52.91 72.36 21.96
C MET A 41 -51.65 72.03 22.76
N ASP A 42 -51.65 72.27 24.07
CA ASP A 42 -50.52 71.93 24.93
C ASP A 42 -50.38 70.42 25.12
N ARG A 43 -51.49 69.68 25.22
CA ARG A 43 -51.48 68.20 25.13
C ARG A 43 -50.91 67.71 23.80
N ARG A 44 -51.28 68.32 22.67
CA ARG A 44 -50.74 67.99 21.34
C ARG A 44 -49.25 68.34 21.23
N LYS A 45 -48.78 69.44 21.80
CA LYS A 45 -47.35 69.79 21.85
C LYS A 45 -46.55 68.79 22.67
N ILE A 46 -47.07 68.39 23.84
CA ILE A 46 -46.44 67.39 24.70
C ILE A 46 -46.39 66.04 23.99
N GLN A 47 -47.47 65.66 23.31
CA GLN A 47 -47.51 64.42 22.53
C GLN A 47 -46.51 64.46 21.37
N LYS A 48 -46.48 65.56 20.61
CA LYS A 48 -45.52 65.77 19.52
C LYS A 48 -44.08 65.74 20.01
N TYR A 49 -43.78 66.35 21.16
CA TYR A 49 -42.44 66.30 21.76
C TYR A 49 -42.03 64.88 22.16
N LYS A 50 -42.97 64.10 22.73
CA LYS A 50 -42.73 62.69 23.05
C LYS A 50 -42.48 61.85 21.79
N ASP A 51 -43.26 62.09 20.74
CA ASP A 51 -43.13 61.39 19.46
C ASP A 51 -41.81 61.75 18.75
N ASP A 52 -41.41 63.03 18.77
CA ASP A 52 -40.13 63.48 18.22
C ASP A 52 -38.94 62.87 18.99
N LYS A 53 -39.01 62.81 20.33
CA LYS A 53 -37.97 62.15 21.14
C LYS A 53 -37.90 60.64 20.92
N LEU A 54 -39.04 59.99 20.71
CA LEU A 54 -39.08 58.57 20.37
C LEU A 54 -38.49 58.32 18.97
N LYS A 55 -38.78 59.21 18.01
CA LYS A 55 -38.23 59.15 16.66
C LYS A 55 -36.71 59.36 16.67
N GLU A 56 -36.22 60.35 17.41
CA GLU A 56 -34.79 60.61 17.57
C GLU A 56 -34.04 59.39 18.15
N ARG A 57 -34.63 58.72 19.15
CA ARG A 57 -34.05 57.50 19.73
C ARG A 57 -34.05 56.33 18.74
N LYS A 58 -35.12 56.16 17.95
CA LYS A 58 -35.20 55.15 16.90
C LYS A 58 -34.19 55.42 15.79
N ASP A 59 -34.03 56.66 15.38
CA ASP A 59 -33.07 57.08 14.34
C ASP A 59 -31.62 56.91 14.84
N HIS A 60 -31.31 57.24 16.09
CA HIS A 60 -30.01 56.96 16.70
C HIS A 60 -29.72 55.46 16.75
N THR A 61 -30.69 54.66 17.20
CA THR A 61 -30.55 53.19 17.26
C THR A 61 -30.33 52.59 15.88
N ARG A 62 -31.08 53.06 14.87
CA ARG A 62 -30.91 52.68 13.46
C ARG A 62 -29.52 53.04 12.96
N ARG A 63 -29.03 54.24 13.25
CA ARG A 63 -27.71 54.73 12.82
C ARG A 63 -26.57 53.91 13.44
N VAL A 64 -26.67 53.55 14.72
CA VAL A 64 -25.68 52.70 15.40
C VAL A 64 -25.67 51.29 14.81
N LEU A 65 -26.85 50.69 14.58
CA LEU A 65 -26.95 49.38 13.94
C LEU A 65 -26.39 49.38 12.52
N GLU A 66 -26.67 50.43 11.75
CA GLU A 66 -26.15 50.61 10.40
C GLU A 66 -24.62 50.77 10.40
N GLN A 67 -24.06 51.53 11.34
CA GLN A 67 -22.63 51.69 11.50
C GLN A 67 -21.94 50.38 11.90
N GLN A 68 -22.50 49.62 12.84
CA GLN A 68 -22.00 48.29 13.18
C GLN A 68 -22.11 47.30 12.01
N ALA A 69 -23.19 47.36 11.24
CA ALA A 69 -23.34 46.53 10.04
C ALA A 69 -22.30 46.89 8.98
N GLN A 70 -21.98 48.18 8.82
CA GLN A 70 -20.96 48.66 7.89
C GLN A 70 -19.54 48.28 8.34
N GLU A 71 -19.24 48.37 9.64
CA GLU A 71 -17.98 47.91 10.23
C GLU A 71 -17.81 46.40 10.08
N LYS A 72 -18.87 45.61 10.31
CA LYS A 72 -18.85 44.16 10.04
C LYS A 72 -18.61 43.86 8.55
N ARG A 73 -19.26 44.58 7.64
CA ARG A 73 -19.00 44.43 6.19
C ARG A 73 -17.57 44.79 5.83
N ARG A 74 -17.01 45.87 6.40
CA ARG A 74 -15.60 46.28 6.19
C ARG A 74 -14.61 45.25 6.76
N ALA A 75 -14.89 44.70 7.94
CA ALA A 75 -14.08 43.65 8.55
C ALA A 75 -14.15 42.32 7.77
N LEU A 76 -15.28 42.01 7.15
CA LEU A 76 -15.42 40.85 6.26
C LEU A 76 -14.68 41.06 4.93
N LEU A 77 -14.74 42.27 4.36
CA LEU A 77 -14.01 42.64 3.13
C LEU A 77 -12.50 42.79 3.35
N GLY A 78 -12.04 43.15 4.55
CA GLY A 78 -10.63 43.29 4.88
C GLY A 78 -9.91 41.97 5.18
N LYS A 79 -10.66 40.87 5.33
CA LYS A 79 -10.13 39.52 5.59
C LYS A 79 -10.34 38.58 4.39
N GLN A 80 -10.36 39.12 3.18
CA GLN A 80 -10.33 38.30 1.96
C GLN A 80 -8.89 37.79 1.80
N SER A 81 -8.54 36.67 2.44
CA SER A 81 -7.42 35.88 1.94
C SER A 81 -7.90 35.23 0.63
N GLU A 82 -7.68 35.89 -0.49
CA GLU A 82 -7.97 35.34 -1.80
C GLU A 82 -6.89 34.32 -2.14
N PHE A 83 -7.03 33.10 -1.62
CA PHE A 83 -6.34 31.97 -2.23
C PHE A 83 -7.03 31.69 -3.57
N ILE A 84 -6.52 32.32 -4.63
CA ILE A 84 -6.97 32.13 -6.00
C ILE A 84 -6.33 30.84 -6.50
N GLY A 85 -7.10 29.76 -6.50
CA GLY A 85 -6.73 28.48 -7.09
C GLY A 85 -7.92 27.92 -7.86
N THR A 86 -7.66 27.33 -9.03
CA THR A 86 -8.70 26.63 -9.79
C THR A 86 -9.01 25.30 -9.11
N LEU A 87 -10.20 25.21 -8.52
CA LEU A 87 -10.69 23.96 -7.92
C LEU A 87 -11.16 23.03 -9.04
N GLU A 88 -10.33 22.04 -9.38
CA GLU A 88 -10.67 21.01 -10.35
C GLU A 88 -10.83 19.65 -9.66
N PHE A 89 -12.03 19.08 -9.74
CA PHE A 89 -12.28 17.72 -9.31
C PHE A 89 -11.94 16.76 -10.45
N ARG A 90 -10.92 15.92 -10.28
CA ARG A 90 -10.56 14.87 -11.23
C ARG A 90 -10.76 13.50 -10.62
N ASN A 91 -11.42 12.63 -11.36
CA ASN A 91 -11.51 11.20 -11.07
C ASN A 91 -10.80 10.43 -12.19
N GLN A 92 -9.49 10.62 -12.33
CA GLN A 92 -8.70 9.85 -13.28
C GLN A 92 -8.41 8.48 -12.67
N LEU A 93 -8.83 7.44 -13.38
CA LEU A 93 -8.51 6.08 -13.01
C LEU A 93 -7.01 5.83 -13.23
N PRO A 94 -6.36 5.01 -12.38
CA PRO A 94 -4.99 4.58 -12.62
C PRO A 94 -4.87 3.84 -13.96
N ASP A 95 -3.70 3.92 -14.57
CA ASP A 95 -3.37 3.11 -15.74
C ASP A 95 -3.47 1.62 -15.42
N LEU A 96 -3.87 0.83 -16.41
CA LEU A 96 -4.08 -0.59 -16.26
C LEU A 96 -2.75 -1.27 -15.84
N PRO A 97 -2.68 -1.91 -14.67
CA PRO A 97 -1.44 -2.55 -14.25
C PRO A 97 -1.17 -3.75 -15.18
N PHE A 98 0.01 -3.76 -15.80
CA PHE A 98 0.50 -4.94 -16.51
C PHE A 98 1.06 -5.92 -15.50
N ASP A 99 0.17 -6.69 -14.87
CA ASP A 99 0.59 -7.78 -13.99
C ASP A 99 1.20 -8.93 -14.80
N ALA A 100 2.23 -9.54 -14.25
CA ALA A 100 2.86 -10.68 -14.88
C ALA A 100 1.86 -11.84 -14.93
N LYS A 101 1.69 -12.45 -16.11
CA LYS A 101 0.84 -13.62 -16.24
C LYS A 101 1.58 -14.83 -15.68
N PHE A 102 1.04 -15.40 -14.61
CA PHE A 102 1.54 -16.67 -14.10
C PHE A 102 1.24 -17.78 -15.12
N ILE A 103 2.30 -18.40 -15.64
CA ILE A 103 2.19 -19.63 -16.42
C ILE A 103 2.01 -20.81 -15.48
N GLN A 104 1.08 -21.71 -15.81
CA GLN A 104 0.93 -22.95 -15.06
C GLN A 104 2.14 -23.84 -15.31
N TYR A 105 2.69 -24.39 -14.22
CA TYR A 105 3.76 -25.35 -14.32
C TYR A 105 3.23 -26.63 -14.97
N ALA A 106 3.78 -26.98 -16.14
CA ALA A 106 3.27 -28.05 -17.01
C ALA A 106 3.49 -29.48 -16.47
N HIS A 107 3.92 -29.60 -15.22
CA HIS A 107 4.32 -30.89 -14.70
C HIS A 107 3.75 -31.18 -13.32
N ASP A 108 3.56 -32.48 -13.07
CA ASP A 108 3.04 -33.00 -11.82
C ASP A 108 3.95 -32.61 -10.63
N ALA A 109 3.31 -32.10 -9.57
CA ALA A 109 3.95 -31.72 -8.32
C ALA A 109 4.50 -32.94 -7.57
N ASP A 110 3.88 -34.11 -7.77
CA ASP A 110 4.27 -35.34 -7.10
C ASP A 110 5.54 -35.98 -7.69
N ARG A 111 6.10 -35.46 -8.79
CA ARG A 111 7.32 -36.02 -9.40
C ARG A 111 8.53 -36.02 -8.47
N PHE A 112 8.51 -35.18 -7.44
CA PHE A 112 9.56 -35.11 -6.43
C PHE A 112 9.27 -35.98 -5.20
N VAL A 113 8.03 -36.43 -5.04
CA VAL A 113 7.60 -37.28 -3.92
C VAL A 113 7.62 -38.75 -4.32
N LYS A 114 7.26 -39.04 -5.59
CA LYS A 114 7.23 -40.39 -6.14
C LYS A 114 8.64 -40.82 -6.55
N TYR A 115 9.15 -41.86 -5.90
CA TYR A 115 10.41 -42.49 -6.32
C TYR A 115 10.26 -43.13 -7.70
N LYS A 116 11.17 -42.80 -8.61
CA LYS A 116 11.29 -43.40 -9.93
C LYS A 116 12.70 -44.00 -10.05
N PRO A 117 12.85 -45.32 -10.20
CA PRO A 117 14.17 -45.92 -10.23
C PRO A 117 14.95 -45.39 -11.43
N SER A 118 16.16 -44.92 -11.16
CA SER A 118 17.05 -44.39 -12.19
C SER A 118 17.66 -45.52 -13.02
N GLN A 119 18.15 -45.21 -14.22
CA GLN A 119 18.83 -46.19 -15.05
C GLN A 119 20.09 -46.73 -14.36
N VAL A 120 20.78 -45.87 -13.61
CA VAL A 120 21.99 -46.23 -12.84
C VAL A 120 21.67 -47.26 -11.76
N GLU A 121 20.54 -47.14 -11.08
CA GLU A 121 20.10 -48.12 -10.07
C GLU A 121 19.80 -49.48 -10.68
N ARG A 122 19.31 -49.52 -11.94
CA ARG A 122 19.05 -50.77 -12.65
C ARG A 122 20.33 -51.43 -13.15
N ASP A 123 21.29 -50.62 -13.57
CA ASP A 123 22.55 -51.09 -14.14
C ASP A 123 23.62 -51.35 -13.05
N TYR A 124 23.29 -51.11 -11.78
CA TYR A 124 24.22 -51.32 -10.67
C TYR A 124 24.44 -52.81 -10.39
N VAL A 125 25.69 -53.24 -10.50
CA VAL A 125 26.12 -54.60 -10.16
C VAL A 125 26.41 -54.63 -8.66
N HIS A 126 25.55 -55.29 -7.90
CA HIS A 126 25.75 -55.47 -6.47
C HIS A 126 26.90 -56.46 -6.19
N GLU A 127 27.81 -56.08 -5.31
CA GLU A 127 28.80 -57.00 -4.77
C GLU A 127 28.12 -57.98 -3.81
N PHE A 128 28.28 -59.28 -4.06
CA PHE A 128 27.79 -60.33 -3.18
C PHE A 128 28.80 -60.55 -2.05
N TYR A 129 28.43 -60.20 -0.82
CA TYR A 129 29.17 -60.62 0.36
C TYR A 129 28.72 -62.03 0.74
N VAL A 130 29.57 -63.02 0.45
CA VAL A 130 29.25 -64.43 0.73
C VAL A 130 29.79 -64.82 2.10
N GLU A 131 29.06 -65.72 2.78
CA GLU A 131 29.47 -66.36 4.02
C GLU A 131 30.83 -67.09 3.88
N GLN A 132 31.49 -67.31 5.01
CA GLN A 132 32.76 -68.03 5.05
C GLN A 132 32.63 -69.40 4.36
N ASN A 133 33.61 -69.74 3.51
CA ASN A 133 33.65 -70.96 2.71
C ASN A 133 32.47 -71.15 1.73
N LEU A 134 31.75 -70.08 1.35
CA LEU A 134 30.59 -70.16 0.44
C LEU A 134 29.48 -71.11 0.94
N GLY A 135 29.39 -71.32 2.27
CA GLY A 135 28.46 -72.28 2.86
C GLY A 135 28.84 -73.75 2.67
N LEU A 136 30.04 -74.05 2.14
CA LEU A 136 30.56 -75.41 2.06
C LEU A 136 31.17 -75.82 3.41
N PRO A 137 30.64 -76.88 4.07
CA PRO A 137 31.23 -77.41 5.28
C PRO A 137 32.54 -78.13 4.94
N ILE A 138 33.66 -77.47 5.19
CA ILE A 138 35.00 -78.07 5.07
C ILE A 138 35.26 -78.86 6.35
N ASP A 139 35.23 -80.18 6.26
CA ASP A 139 35.53 -81.09 7.37
C ASP A 139 36.79 -81.89 7.07
N LEU A 140 37.70 -81.98 8.04
CA LEU A 140 38.95 -82.74 7.96
C LEU A 140 38.83 -84.14 8.59
N ILE A 141 37.67 -84.46 9.18
CA ILE A 141 37.51 -85.64 10.04
C ILE A 141 37.18 -86.91 9.22
N ASP A 142 36.54 -86.77 8.06
CA ASP A 142 36.08 -87.92 7.26
C ASP A 142 36.67 -87.92 5.84
N PRO A 143 37.79 -88.64 5.60
CA PRO A 143 38.39 -88.77 4.28
C PRO A 143 37.61 -89.70 3.34
N GLU A 144 36.81 -90.65 3.87
CA GLU A 144 36.02 -91.58 3.05
C GLU A 144 34.88 -90.85 2.33
N LYS A 145 34.29 -89.84 2.97
CA LYS A 145 33.22 -89.01 2.39
C LYS A 145 33.67 -88.25 1.13
N PHE A 146 34.96 -87.99 0.97
CA PHE A 146 35.52 -87.24 -0.16
C PHE A 146 36.33 -88.13 -1.12
N GLU A 147 36.37 -89.45 -0.90
CA GLU A 147 37.04 -90.38 -1.81
C GLU A 147 36.30 -90.41 -3.15
N VAL A 148 37.02 -90.10 -4.23
CA VAL A 148 36.47 -90.13 -5.58
C VAL A 148 36.43 -91.58 -6.03
N PRO A 149 35.25 -92.14 -6.37
CA PRO A 149 35.17 -93.50 -6.89
C PRO A 149 35.99 -93.60 -8.19
N ASP A 150 36.83 -94.64 -8.30
CA ASP A 150 37.70 -94.91 -9.46
C ASP A 150 36.92 -95.26 -10.75
N VAL A 151 35.60 -95.34 -10.63
CA VAL A 151 34.70 -95.71 -11.71
C VAL A 151 34.41 -94.47 -12.55
N SER A 152 34.82 -94.54 -13.82
CA SER A 152 34.57 -93.61 -14.93
C SER A 152 33.07 -93.30 -15.22
N GLU A 153 32.16 -93.59 -14.30
CA GLU A 153 30.70 -93.55 -14.46
C GLU A 153 30.07 -92.20 -14.11
N ARG A 154 30.77 -91.30 -13.43
CA ARG A 154 30.38 -89.89 -13.43
C ARG A 154 30.97 -89.22 -14.65
N ALA A 155 30.36 -89.49 -15.80
CA ALA A 155 30.55 -88.65 -16.97
C ALA A 155 30.24 -87.22 -16.52
N MET A 156 31.28 -86.37 -16.45
CA MET A 156 31.13 -84.96 -16.13
C MET A 156 30.09 -84.37 -17.07
N THR A 157 29.19 -83.55 -16.54
CA THR A 157 28.22 -82.90 -17.40
C THR A 157 28.94 -81.91 -18.31
N ASN A 158 28.38 -81.62 -19.48
CA ASN A 158 28.96 -80.60 -20.37
C ASN A 158 29.10 -79.24 -19.66
N VAL A 159 28.21 -78.94 -18.71
CA VAL A 159 28.28 -77.72 -17.87
C VAL A 159 29.48 -77.75 -16.95
N ASP A 160 29.76 -78.89 -16.30
CA ASP A 160 30.93 -79.02 -15.42
C ASP A 160 32.25 -78.91 -16.20
N VAL A 161 32.30 -79.47 -17.41
CA VAL A 161 33.43 -79.33 -18.35
C VAL A 161 33.64 -77.87 -18.73
N GLU A 162 32.56 -77.14 -19.04
CA GLU A 162 32.63 -75.72 -19.38
C GLU A 162 33.11 -74.86 -18.20
N LEU A 163 32.63 -75.14 -16.98
CA LEU A 163 33.06 -74.45 -15.75
C LEU A 163 34.55 -74.63 -15.48
N LEU A 164 35.10 -75.84 -15.68
CA LEU A 164 36.53 -76.11 -15.54
C LEU A 164 37.39 -75.40 -16.59
N ASN A 165 36.83 -75.11 -17.77
CA ASN A 165 37.51 -74.39 -18.84
C ASN A 165 37.34 -72.87 -18.75
N MET A 166 36.56 -72.36 -17.79
CA MET A 166 36.40 -70.92 -17.63
C MET A 166 37.74 -70.29 -17.22
N PRO A 167 38.15 -69.16 -17.85
CA PRO A 167 39.37 -68.48 -17.48
C PRO A 167 39.26 -67.99 -16.04
N GLU A 168 40.26 -68.29 -15.21
CA GLU A 168 40.32 -67.80 -13.84
C GLU A 168 40.37 -66.27 -13.85
N ILE A 169 39.29 -65.63 -13.41
CA ILE A 169 39.22 -64.16 -13.31
C ILE A 169 39.88 -63.75 -12.01
N ILE A 170 41.21 -63.84 -11.96
CA ILE A 170 41.98 -63.32 -10.83
C ILE A 170 41.93 -61.79 -10.90
N SER A 171 41.17 -61.16 -10.00
CA SER A 171 41.19 -59.71 -9.76
C SER A 171 40.93 -58.81 -10.99
N GLY A 172 39.83 -59.02 -11.72
CA GLY A 172 39.34 -58.06 -12.72
C GLY A 172 40.17 -57.93 -14.01
N ALA A 173 41.29 -58.66 -14.13
CA ALA A 173 42.04 -58.77 -15.37
C ALA A 173 41.62 -60.05 -16.09
N SER A 174 40.56 -59.98 -16.89
CA SER A 174 40.26 -61.05 -17.84
C SER A 174 41.47 -61.28 -18.74
N ALA A 175 42.02 -62.49 -18.65
CA ALA A 175 43.00 -63.00 -19.59
C ALA A 175 42.41 -62.98 -21.01
N ALA A 176 43.24 -62.51 -21.95
CA ALA A 176 43.07 -62.59 -23.38
C ALA A 176 41.72 -62.09 -23.95
N LYS A 177 41.48 -60.77 -23.87
CA LYS A 177 40.83 -60.10 -25.01
C LYS A 177 41.74 -60.31 -26.22
N ALA A 178 41.47 -61.34 -27.01
CA ALA A 178 41.96 -61.41 -28.38
C ALA A 178 41.63 -60.04 -28.98
N LYS A 179 42.66 -59.21 -29.22
CA LYS A 179 42.50 -57.87 -29.80
C LYS A 179 41.98 -58.08 -31.21
N ILE A 180 40.66 -58.24 -31.35
CA ILE A 180 39.98 -57.98 -32.60
C ILE A 180 40.28 -56.51 -32.87
N ARG A 181 41.28 -56.28 -33.73
CA ARG A 181 41.59 -54.94 -34.19
C ARG A 181 40.30 -54.45 -34.84
N PRO A 182 39.76 -53.29 -34.43
CA PRO A 182 38.54 -52.79 -35.06
C PRO A 182 38.78 -52.72 -36.57
N HIS A 183 37.80 -53.17 -37.35
CA HIS A 183 37.87 -53.07 -38.80
C HIS A 183 37.78 -51.59 -39.18
N VAL A 184 38.94 -50.99 -39.39
CA VAL A 184 39.09 -49.58 -39.71
C VAL A 184 39.26 -49.44 -41.24
N PRO A 185 38.31 -48.80 -41.96
CA PRO A 185 38.28 -48.82 -43.42
C PRO A 185 39.46 -48.09 -44.07
N TRP A 186 40.17 -47.24 -43.33
CA TRP A 186 41.36 -46.51 -43.79
C TRP A 186 42.69 -47.15 -43.38
N LEU A 187 42.67 -48.24 -42.61
CA LEU A 187 43.88 -48.94 -42.18
C LEU A 187 44.16 -50.13 -43.10
N ARG A 188 45.13 -50.00 -44.00
CA ARG A 188 45.61 -51.12 -44.82
C ARG A 188 46.70 -51.92 -44.11
N ARG A 189 46.73 -53.24 -44.32
CA ARG A 189 47.82 -54.11 -43.85
C ARG A 189 49.10 -53.76 -44.61
N SER A 190 50.24 -53.72 -43.91
CA SER A 190 51.53 -53.46 -44.54
C SER A 190 51.93 -54.62 -45.46
N GLU A 191 52.53 -54.28 -46.60
CA GLU A 191 52.97 -55.23 -47.64
C GLU A 191 54.38 -55.76 -47.37
N PHE A 192 55.07 -55.15 -46.42
CA PHE A 192 56.42 -55.53 -46.00
C PHE A 192 56.35 -56.47 -44.80
N MET A 193 57.06 -57.58 -44.95
CA MET A 193 57.31 -58.61 -43.93
C MET A 193 58.73 -58.44 -43.38
#